data_AF-A0A960EBJ7-F1
#
_entry.id   AF-A0A960EBJ7-F1
#
_cell.length_a   1.000
_cell.length_b   1.000
_cell.length_c   1.000
_cell.angle_alpha   90.00
_cell.angle_beta   90.00
_cell.angle_gamma   90.00
#
_symmetry.space_group_name_H-M   'P 1'
#
loop_
_entity.id
_entity.type
_entity.pdbx_description
1 polymer ?
#
loop_
_entity_poly.entity_id
_entity_poly.type
_entity_poly.pdbx_seq_one_letter_code
_entity_poly.pdbx_strand_id
1 'polypeptide(L)'
;MAGLEEHAGGFSATILDAVQRVYPNDLRHRMDGPDDRPTPTEVHPAFFGCYDWHSAVEMHWALARLLRWHPDQVHPDTRPVLDRHLTHDRLAVEAAYFVGRPGFSRPYGWGWVFTLAADLRDWDDADARRWADAMATLTS
;
A
#
# COMPACT_ATOMS: atom_id res chain seq x y z
N MET A 1 5.82 15.40 -19.39
CA MET A 1 6.34 14.16 -18.76
C MET A 1 7.81 14.25 -18.33
N ALA A 2 8.63 15.17 -18.87
CA ALA A 2 10.05 15.31 -18.50
C ALA A 2 10.33 15.50 -16.99
N GLY A 3 9.45 16.19 -16.25
CA GLY A 3 9.66 16.41 -14.81
C GLY A 3 9.41 15.19 -13.91
N LEU A 4 8.67 14.17 -14.37
CA LEU A 4 8.46 12.95 -13.56
C LEU A 4 9.68 12.04 -13.62
N GLU A 5 10.29 11.93 -14.80
CA GLU A 5 11.50 11.13 -15.03
C GLU A 5 12.71 11.71 -14.25
N GLU A 6 12.87 13.03 -14.27
CA GLU A 6 13.95 13.72 -13.53
C GLU A 6 13.86 13.54 -12.00
N HIS A 7 12.65 13.39 -11.46
CA HIS A 7 12.41 13.35 -10.02
C HIS A 7 12.01 11.97 -9.49
N ALA A 8 11.90 10.95 -10.35
CA ALA A 8 11.44 9.61 -9.97
C ALA A 8 12.26 8.99 -8.83
N GLY A 9 13.59 9.20 -8.82
CA GLY A 9 14.47 8.74 -7.73
C GLY A 9 14.19 9.42 -6.39
N GLY A 10 14.04 10.75 -6.37
CA GLY A 10 13.71 11.50 -5.16
C GLY A 10 12.32 11.18 -4.62
N PHE A 11 11.33 11.04 -5.52
CA PHE A 11 9.97 10.66 -5.15
C PHE A 11 9.91 9.24 -4.60
N SER A 12 10.49 8.26 -5.29
CA SER A 12 10.51 6.87 -4.78
C SER A 12 11.23 6.74 -3.44
N ALA A 13 12.34 7.46 -3.22
CA ALA A 13 13.04 7.47 -1.93
C ALA A 13 12.17 8.06 -0.80
N THR A 14 11.50 9.18 -1.05
CA THR A 14 10.58 9.81 -0.08
C THR A 14 9.40 8.89 0.24
N ILE A 15 8.81 8.29 -0.80
CA ILE A 15 7.68 7.37 -0.66
C ILE A 15 8.10 6.12 0.11
N LEU A 16 9.28 5.55 -0.19
CA LEU A 16 9.81 4.38 0.50
C LEU A 16 9.99 4.60 2.00
N ASP A 17 10.50 5.76 2.39
CA ASP A 17 10.61 6.15 3.79
C ASP A 17 9.22 6.25 4.43
N ALA A 18 8.26 6.87 3.74
CA ALA A 18 6.90 7.03 4.24
C ALA A 18 6.18 5.68 4.45
N VAL A 19 6.18 4.78 3.45
CA VAL A 19 5.44 3.50 3.54
C VAL A 19 6.01 2.52 4.57
N GLN A 20 7.20 2.78 5.09
CA GLN A 20 7.85 1.98 6.13
C GLN A 20 7.82 2.65 7.52
N ARG A 21 7.40 3.92 7.61
CA ARG A 21 7.36 4.67 8.87
C ARG A 21 6.04 4.43 9.60
N VAL A 22 6.12 3.80 10.78
CA VAL A 22 4.95 3.47 11.61
C VAL A 22 4.35 4.69 12.33
N TYR A 23 5.16 5.69 12.71
CA TYR A 23 4.68 6.83 13.52
C TYR A 23 5.15 8.18 12.98
N PRO A 24 4.34 9.25 13.12
CA PRO A 24 2.97 9.26 13.65
C PRO A 24 1.96 8.56 12.72
N ASN A 25 0.90 7.98 13.29
CA ASN A 25 -0.15 7.30 12.53
C ASN A 25 -1.55 7.54 13.13
N ASP A 26 -2.48 7.96 12.28
CA ASP A 26 -3.91 8.07 12.54
C ASP A 26 -4.62 6.80 12.05
N LEU A 27 -4.72 5.81 12.95
CA LEU A 27 -5.26 4.50 12.63
C LEU A 27 -6.76 4.53 12.30
N ARG A 28 -7.49 5.57 12.74
CA ARG A 28 -8.97 5.70 12.62
C ARG A 28 -9.72 4.42 12.99
N HIS A 29 -9.24 3.75 14.02
CA HIS A 29 -9.80 2.52 14.53
C HIS A 29 -10.92 2.81 15.53
N ARG A 30 -12.17 2.41 15.22
CA ARG A 30 -13.24 2.39 16.22
C ARG A 30 -12.92 1.32 17.26
N MET A 31 -12.82 1.71 18.52
CA MET A 31 -12.61 0.76 19.62
C MET A 31 -13.95 0.20 20.08
N ASP A 32 -14.06 -1.12 20.20
CA ASP A 32 -15.26 -1.79 20.71
C ASP A 32 -15.18 -2.03 22.25
N GLY A 33 -14.03 -1.77 22.87
CA GLY A 33 -13.83 -1.89 24.32
C GLY A 33 -12.50 -1.32 24.81
N PRO A 34 -12.23 -1.33 26.12
CA PRO A 34 -11.03 -0.74 26.69
C PRO A 34 -9.73 -1.40 26.22
N ASP A 35 -9.78 -2.68 25.83
CA ASP A 35 -8.61 -3.46 25.40
C ASP A 35 -8.47 -3.53 23.87
N ASP A 36 -9.42 -2.97 23.10
CA ASP A 36 -9.38 -2.91 21.64
C ASP A 36 -8.46 -1.78 21.17
N ARG A 37 -7.15 -1.96 21.36
CA ARG A 37 -6.11 -0.97 21.08
C ARG A 37 -5.00 -1.55 20.20
N PRO A 38 -5.31 -2.01 18.98
CA PRO A 38 -4.28 -2.54 18.11
C PRO A 38 -3.33 -1.46 17.63
N THR A 39 -2.13 -1.88 17.25
CA THR A 39 -1.13 -1.07 16.56
C THR A 39 -1.35 -1.10 15.04
N PRO A 40 -0.85 -0.11 14.29
CA PRO A 40 -0.97 -0.10 12.82
C PRO A 40 -0.42 -1.36 12.16
N THR A 41 0.69 -1.90 12.66
CA THR A 41 1.32 -3.11 12.12
C THR A 41 0.55 -4.39 12.39
N GLU A 42 -0.32 -4.43 13.42
CA GLU A 42 -1.13 -5.60 13.75
C GLU A 42 -2.36 -5.71 12.84
N VAL A 43 -3.03 -4.59 12.57
CA VAL A 43 -4.29 -4.59 11.80
C VAL A 43 -4.11 -4.24 10.33
N HIS A 44 -3.02 -3.56 9.99
CA HIS A 44 -2.73 -3.14 8.62
C HIS A 44 -1.30 -3.49 8.19
N PRO A 45 -0.88 -4.77 8.23
CA PRO A 45 0.51 -5.13 7.98
C PRO A 45 0.96 -4.88 6.52
N ALA A 46 0.07 -4.77 5.55
CA ALA A 46 0.46 -4.38 4.19
C ALA A 46 0.61 -2.86 4.07
N PHE A 47 -0.21 -2.11 4.82
CA PHE A 47 -0.37 -0.67 4.67
C PHE A 47 -0.23 0.09 6.01
N PHE A 48 0.74 -0.30 6.84
CA PHE A 48 0.94 0.25 8.18
C PHE A 48 1.68 1.60 8.18
N GLY A 49 2.41 1.89 7.10
CA GLY A 49 3.21 3.09 6.98
C GLY A 49 2.37 4.35 6.77
N CYS A 50 3.06 5.45 6.50
CA CYS A 50 2.47 6.77 6.27
C CYS A 50 1.66 7.29 7.48
N TYR A 51 1.03 8.45 7.29
CA TYR A 51 0.21 9.06 8.33
C TYR A 51 -1.08 8.27 8.59
N ASP A 52 -1.68 7.66 7.57
CA ASP A 52 -2.85 6.79 7.72
C ASP A 52 -2.87 5.70 6.63
N TRP A 53 -3.75 4.72 6.81
CA TRP A 53 -3.91 3.57 5.91
C TRP A 53 -4.21 4.00 4.46
N HIS A 54 -5.07 5.00 4.27
CA HIS A 54 -5.42 5.49 2.93
C HIS A 54 -4.18 6.05 2.23
N SER A 55 -3.43 6.91 2.90
CA SER A 55 -2.18 7.47 2.40
C SER A 55 -1.18 6.36 2.08
N ALA A 56 -1.10 5.31 2.91
CA ALA A 56 -0.23 4.17 2.64
C ALA A 56 -0.60 3.47 1.33
N VAL A 57 -1.88 3.15 1.09
CA VAL A 57 -2.30 2.50 -0.16
C VAL A 57 -2.00 3.39 -1.38
N GLU A 58 -2.28 4.69 -1.28
CA GLU A 58 -1.99 5.67 -2.34
C GLU A 58 -0.48 5.73 -2.65
N MET A 59 0.36 5.75 -1.61
CA MET A 59 1.81 5.77 -1.76
C MET A 59 2.37 4.45 -2.32
N HIS A 60 1.77 3.30 -2.01
CA HIS A 60 2.13 2.04 -2.67
C HIS A 60 1.77 2.06 -4.16
N TRP A 61 0.62 2.62 -4.54
CA TRP A 61 0.29 2.84 -5.95
C TRP A 61 1.30 3.76 -6.64
N ALA A 62 1.62 4.91 -6.04
CA ALA A 62 2.61 5.82 -6.61
C ALA A 62 3.97 5.13 -6.78
N LEU A 63 4.39 4.33 -5.81
CA LEU A 63 5.65 3.58 -5.85
C LEU A 63 5.66 2.51 -6.96
N ALA A 64 4.60 1.71 -7.08
CA ALA A 64 4.45 0.73 -8.15
C ALA A 64 4.43 1.39 -9.53
N ARG A 65 3.76 2.55 -9.65
CA ARG A 65 3.68 3.31 -10.90
C ARG A 65 5.01 3.92 -11.30
N LEU A 66 5.78 4.46 -10.34
CA LEU A 66 7.15 4.92 -10.59
C LEU A 66 8.04 3.76 -11.03
N LEU A 67 7.97 2.60 -10.38
CA LEU A 67 8.74 1.41 -10.75
C LEU A 67 8.38 0.91 -12.16
N ARG A 68 7.09 0.97 -12.55
CA ARG A 68 6.62 0.57 -13.88
C ARG A 68 7.18 1.46 -15.00
N TRP A 69 7.15 2.77 -14.81
CA TRP A 69 7.44 3.73 -15.89
C TRP A 69 8.86 4.29 -15.87
N HIS A 70 9.54 4.25 -14.72
CA HIS A 70 10.88 4.77 -14.50
C HIS A 70 11.76 3.76 -13.73
N PRO A 71 11.84 2.49 -14.17
CA PRO A 71 12.49 1.42 -13.41
C PRO A 71 13.97 1.69 -13.10
N ASP A 72 14.68 2.40 -13.98
CA ASP A 72 16.10 2.69 -13.84
C ASP A 72 16.39 3.91 -12.93
N GLN A 73 15.36 4.70 -12.62
CA GLN A 73 15.49 5.92 -11.83
C GLN A 73 14.98 5.76 -10.39
N VAL A 74 14.12 4.78 -10.13
CA VAL A 74 13.60 4.57 -8.77
C VAL A 74 14.67 4.05 -7.82
N HIS A 75 14.46 4.30 -6.53
CA HIS A 75 15.31 3.78 -5.47
C HIS A 75 15.38 2.24 -5.52
N PRO A 76 16.55 1.61 -5.32
CA PRO A 76 16.74 0.16 -5.51
C PRO A 76 15.86 -0.70 -4.58
N ASP A 77 15.54 -0.20 -3.38
CA ASP A 77 14.66 -0.91 -2.44
C ASP A 77 13.17 -0.86 -2.80
N THR A 78 12.80 -0.19 -3.89
CA THR A 78 11.39 -0.07 -4.32
C THR A 78 10.70 -1.42 -4.46
N ARG A 79 11.29 -2.32 -5.25
CA ARG A 79 10.74 -3.66 -5.49
C ARG A 79 10.80 -4.55 -4.22
N PRO A 80 11.92 -4.62 -3.48
CA PRO A 80 11.98 -5.35 -2.20
C PRO A 80 10.92 -4.92 -1.17
N VAL A 81 10.59 -3.64 -1.08
CA VAL A 81 9.56 -3.15 -0.14
C VAL A 81 8.16 -3.55 -0.60
N LEU A 82 7.85 -3.38 -1.89
CA LEU A 82 6.58 -3.86 -2.47
C LEU A 82 6.42 -5.37 -2.24
N ASP A 83 7.48 -6.16 -2.44
CA ASP A 83 7.49 -7.60 -2.18
C ASP A 83 7.19 -7.98 -0.74
N ARG A 84 7.74 -7.22 0.20
CA ARG A 84 7.53 -7.48 1.62
C ARG A 84 6.13 -7.10 2.08
N HIS A 85 5.53 -6.07 1.48
CA HIS A 85 4.25 -5.51 1.92
C HIS A 85 3.05 -6.16 1.22
N LEU A 86 3.14 -6.41 -0.09
CA LEU A 86 2.06 -6.94 -0.92
C LEU A 86 2.12 -8.48 -1.00
N THR A 87 2.07 -9.13 0.18
CA THR A 87 2.00 -10.59 0.28
C THR A 87 0.58 -11.04 0.59
N HIS A 88 0.26 -12.29 0.21
CA HIS A 88 -1.01 -12.94 0.54
C HIS A 88 -1.29 -12.88 2.04
N ASP A 89 -0.32 -13.24 2.87
CA ASP A 89 -0.49 -13.26 4.34
C ASP A 89 -0.83 -11.89 4.91
N ARG A 90 -0.15 -10.83 4.45
CA ARG A 90 -0.42 -9.46 4.94
C ARG A 90 -1.78 -8.95 4.45
N LEU A 91 -2.11 -9.18 3.18
CA LEU A 91 -3.39 -8.74 2.62
C LEU A 91 -4.58 -9.54 3.16
N ALA A 92 -4.38 -10.78 3.60
CA ALA A 92 -5.40 -11.54 4.34
C ALA A 92 -5.74 -10.90 5.70
N VAL A 93 -4.75 -10.32 6.39
CA VAL A 93 -4.99 -9.57 7.64
C VAL A 93 -5.79 -8.30 7.36
N GLU A 94 -5.44 -7.55 6.30
CA GLU A 94 -6.21 -6.39 5.86
C GLU A 94 -7.68 -6.77 5.59
N ALA A 95 -7.90 -7.86 4.83
CA ALA A 95 -9.23 -8.35 4.49
C ALA A 95 -10.04 -8.73 5.74
N ALA A 96 -9.42 -9.45 6.68
CA ALA A 96 -10.04 -9.85 7.93
C ALA A 96 -10.45 -8.63 8.78
N TYR A 97 -9.64 -7.58 8.79
CA TYR A 97 -9.96 -6.34 9.50
C TYR A 97 -11.25 -5.68 8.98
N PHE A 98 -11.49 -5.71 7.67
CA PHE A 98 -12.66 -5.08 7.06
C PHE A 98 -13.98 -5.82 7.32
N VAL A 99 -13.96 -7.12 7.62
CA VAL A 99 -15.18 -7.91 7.91
C VAL A 99 -15.98 -7.31 9.07
N GLY A 100 -15.31 -6.89 10.14
CA GLY A 100 -15.95 -6.22 11.28
C GLY A 100 -16.17 -4.72 11.09
N ARG A 101 -15.63 -4.13 10.02
CA ARG A 101 -15.48 -2.68 9.83
C ARG A 101 -15.81 -2.25 8.39
N PRO A 102 -17.03 -2.55 7.88
CA PRO A 102 -17.36 -2.39 6.47
C PRO A 102 -17.29 -0.94 5.96
N GLY A 103 -17.39 0.06 6.85
CA GLY A 103 -17.30 1.48 6.52
C GLY A 103 -15.88 2.05 6.53
N PHE A 104 -14.87 1.28 6.98
CA PHE A 104 -13.51 1.79 7.14
C PHE A 104 -12.94 2.28 5.80
N SER A 105 -12.41 3.50 5.82
CA SER A 105 -11.73 4.16 4.69
C SER A 105 -12.54 4.29 3.39
N ARG A 106 -13.86 4.11 3.46
CA ARG A 106 -14.75 4.36 2.32
C ARG A 106 -15.04 5.87 2.20
N PRO A 107 -15.10 6.42 0.96
CA PRO A 107 -14.81 5.75 -0.31
C PRO A 107 -13.32 5.80 -0.71
N TYR A 108 -12.56 6.77 -0.21
CA TYR A 108 -11.30 7.20 -0.82
C TYR A 108 -10.18 6.15 -0.76
N GLY A 109 -9.99 5.48 0.39
CA GLY A 109 -8.94 4.45 0.47
C GLY A 109 -9.26 3.22 -0.38
N TRP A 110 -10.53 2.85 -0.50
CA TRP A 110 -10.95 1.79 -1.43
C TRP A 110 -10.74 2.18 -2.89
N GLY A 111 -10.95 3.46 -3.24
CA GLY A 111 -10.59 3.99 -4.55
C GLY A 111 -9.13 3.72 -4.91
N TRP A 112 -8.21 3.91 -3.96
CA TRP A 112 -6.79 3.61 -4.16
C TRP A 112 -6.47 2.12 -4.17
N VAL A 113 -7.16 1.29 -3.38
CA VAL A 113 -7.02 -0.18 -3.46
C VAL A 113 -7.35 -0.67 -4.86
N PHE A 114 -8.49 -0.25 -5.43
CA PHE A 114 -8.88 -0.62 -6.78
C PHE A 114 -7.93 -0.06 -7.84
N THR A 115 -7.42 1.16 -7.64
CA THR A 115 -6.46 1.79 -8.54
C THR A 115 -5.13 1.03 -8.55
N LEU A 116 -4.59 0.69 -7.37
CA LEU A 116 -3.39 -0.14 -7.23
C LEU A 116 -3.58 -1.50 -7.89
N ALA A 117 -4.67 -2.21 -7.55
CA ALA A 117 -4.95 -3.53 -8.10
C ALA A 117 -5.16 -3.52 -9.62
N ALA A 118 -5.74 -2.46 -10.19
CA ALA A 118 -5.86 -2.29 -11.63
C ALA A 118 -4.49 -2.05 -12.29
N ASP A 119 -3.70 -1.11 -11.78
CA ASP A 119 -2.41 -0.76 -12.40
C ASP A 119 -1.41 -1.94 -12.33
N LEU A 120 -1.45 -2.75 -11.26
CA LEU A 120 -0.67 -3.98 -11.13
C LEU A 120 -1.09 -5.07 -12.14
N ARG A 121 -2.40 -5.24 -12.37
CA ARG A 121 -2.91 -6.21 -13.36
C ARG A 121 -2.53 -5.83 -14.78
N ASP A 122 -2.51 -4.53 -15.08
CA ASP A 122 -2.21 -3.99 -16.40
C ASP A 122 -0.69 -3.88 -16.66
N TRP A 123 0.16 -4.28 -15.70
CA TRP A 123 1.60 -4.25 -15.82
C TRP A 123 2.15 -5.63 -16.16
N ASP A 124 2.71 -5.77 -17.37
CA ASP A 124 3.38 -6.98 -17.85
C ASP A 124 4.75 -7.18 -17.17
N ASP A 125 4.73 -7.56 -15.89
CA ASP A 125 5.88 -7.85 -15.05
C ASP A 125 5.55 -9.03 -14.11
N ALA A 126 6.53 -9.90 -13.86
CA ALA A 126 6.31 -11.12 -13.08
C ALA A 126 5.94 -10.83 -11.62
N ASP A 127 6.56 -9.82 -11.00
CA ASP A 127 6.24 -9.45 -9.62
C ASP A 127 4.93 -8.66 -9.56
N ALA A 128 4.65 -7.82 -10.56
CA ALA A 128 3.37 -7.12 -10.65
C ALA A 128 2.18 -8.10 -10.69
N ARG A 129 2.29 -9.20 -11.43
CA ARG A 129 1.30 -10.29 -11.43
C ARG A 129 1.14 -10.93 -10.07
N ARG A 130 2.24 -11.20 -9.36
CA ARG A 130 2.21 -11.77 -8.00
C ARG A 130 1.58 -10.82 -6.99
N TRP A 131 1.90 -9.53 -7.04
CA TRP A 131 1.26 -8.53 -6.20
C TRP A 131 -0.22 -8.35 -6.54
N ALA A 132 -0.59 -8.38 -7.82
CA ALA A 132 -1.98 -8.33 -8.27
C ALA A 132 -2.80 -9.53 -7.76
N ASP A 133 -2.22 -10.73 -7.81
CA ASP A 133 -2.82 -11.95 -7.26
C ASP A 133 -3.04 -11.84 -5.75
N ALA A 134 -2.06 -11.31 -5.00
CA ALA A 134 -2.21 -11.06 -3.58
C ALA A 134 -3.30 -10.00 -3.29
N MET A 135 -3.31 -8.90 -4.05
CA MET A 135 -4.31 -7.83 -3.95
C MET A 135 -5.73 -8.28 -4.28
N ALA A 136 -5.91 -9.36 -5.05
CA ALA A 136 -7.21 -9.92 -5.35
C ALA A 136 -8.01 -10.31 -4.09
N THR A 137 -7.33 -10.59 -2.97
CA THR A 137 -7.93 -10.82 -1.64
C THR A 137 -8.81 -9.65 -1.18
N LEU A 138 -8.49 -8.41 -1.60
CA LEU A 138 -9.23 -7.20 -1.25
C LEU A 138 -10.27 -6.77 -2.28
N THR A 139 -10.17 -7.26 -3.52
CA THR A 139 -10.93 -6.73 -4.67
C THR A 139 -11.84 -7.73 -5.36
N SER A 140 -11.86 -8.99 -4.92
CA SER A 140 -12.72 -10.05 -5.45
C SER A 140 -13.94 -10.27 -4.58
#